data_AF-A0A962FII1-F1
#
_entry.id   AF-A0A962FII1-F1
#
_cell.length_a   1.000
_cell.length_b   1.000
_cell.length_c   1.000
_cell.angle_alpha   90.00
_cell.angle_beta   90.00
_cell.angle_gamma   90.00
#
_symmetry.space_group_name_H-M   'P 1'
#
loop_
_entity.id
_entity.type
_entity.pdbx_description
1 polymer ?
#
loop_
_entity_poly.entity_id
_entity_poly.type
_entity_poly.pdbx_seq_one_letter_code
_entity_poly.pdbx_strand_id
1 'polypeptide(L)' 'GLWGGGWMGFARICRCRPGGTAGFDPVPEAAPQDADALHFWRYGQWRGPLVCERVDET' A
#
# COMPACT_ATOMS: atom_id res chain seq x y z
N GLY A 1 10.38 -2.81 12.08
CA GLY A 1 11.83 -2.96 11.84
C GLY A 1 12.18 -2.54 10.42
N LEU A 2 13.47 -2.32 10.13
CA LEU A 2 13.95 -1.86 8.82
C LEU A 2 13.49 -2.74 7.66
N TRP A 3 13.39 -4.06 7.88
CA TRP A 3 12.93 -5.02 6.88
C TRP A 3 11.45 -4.80 6.49
N GLY A 4 10.51 -5.01 7.41
CA GLY A 4 9.08 -4.80 7.13
C GLY A 4 8.76 -3.35 6.75
N GLY A 5 9.41 -2.37 7.37
CA GLY A 5 9.28 -0.95 7.03
C GLY A 5 9.78 -0.61 5.63
N GLY A 6 10.93 -1.17 5.23
CA GLY A 6 11.50 -0.99 3.89
C GLY A 6 10.58 -1.54 2.80
N TRP A 7 10.05 -2.75 2.99
CA TRP A 7 9.12 -3.36 2.04
C TRP A 7 7.75 -2.67 1.99
N MET A 8 7.25 -2.15 3.11
CA MET A 8 6.06 -1.27 3.14
C MET A 8 6.26 0.00 2.30
N GLY A 9 7.41 0.67 2.46
CA GLY A 9 7.75 1.87 1.69
C GLY A 9 7.98 1.59 0.20
N PHE A 10 8.64 0.48 -0.11
CA PHE A 10 8.88 0.06 -1.49
C PHE A 10 7.58 -0.24 -2.24
N ALA A 11 6.64 -0.94 -1.61
CA ALA A 11 5.32 -1.19 -2.19
C ALA A 11 4.54 0.13 -2.45
N ARG A 12 4.68 1.14 -1.58
CA ARG A 12 4.12 2.48 -1.82
C ARG A 12 4.74 3.16 -3.03
N ILE A 13 6.06 3.08 -3.21
CA ILE A 13 6.73 3.62 -4.41
C ILE A 13 6.15 2.92 -5.64
N CYS A 14 6.20 1.59 -5.70
CA CYS A 14 5.69 0.84 -6.85
C CYS A 14 4.22 1.12 -7.19
N ARG A 15 3.35 1.33 -6.19
CA ARG A 15 1.92 1.63 -6.41
C ARG A 15 1.64 3.08 -6.75
N CYS A 16 2.40 4.03 -6.20
CA CYS A 16 2.16 5.45 -6.43
C CYS A 16 2.90 5.97 -7.67
N ARG A 17 3.98 5.30 -8.14
CA ARG A 17 4.76 5.63 -9.37
C ARG A 17 5.96 4.67 -9.64
N PRO A 18 6.24 4.24 -10.88
CA PRO A 18 5.43 4.33 -12.10
C PRO A 18 4.47 3.13 -12.21
N GLY A 19 3.16 3.37 -12.20
CA GLY A 19 2.16 2.32 -12.44
C GLY A 19 0.85 2.34 -11.65
N GLY A 20 0.56 3.32 -10.78
CA GLY A 20 -0.70 3.29 -10.05
C GLY A 20 -1.29 4.63 -9.61
N THR A 21 -2.46 4.49 -8.98
CA THR A 21 -3.56 5.44 -8.86
C THR A 21 -3.13 6.77 -8.26
N ALA A 22 -3.45 7.86 -8.95
CA ALA A 22 -3.13 9.22 -8.56
C ALA A 22 -3.57 9.54 -7.12
N GLY A 23 -2.61 9.76 -6.23
CA GLY A 23 -2.78 10.56 -5.00
C GLY A 23 -3.35 9.86 -3.75
N PHE A 24 -4.07 8.74 -3.87
CA PHE A 24 -4.69 8.10 -2.70
C PHE A 24 -3.82 6.96 -2.13
N ASP A 25 -3.10 7.25 -1.04
CA ASP A 25 -2.21 6.33 -0.33
C ASP A 25 -2.62 6.22 1.15
N PRO A 26 -3.69 5.47 1.49
CA PRO A 26 -4.13 5.36 2.88
C PRO A 26 -3.02 4.70 3.72
N VAL A 27 -2.78 5.24 4.91
CA VAL A 27 -1.86 4.64 5.87
C VAL A 27 -2.50 3.35 6.38
N PRO A 28 -1.85 2.19 6.26
CA PRO A 28 -2.37 0.95 6.81
C PRO A 28 -2.44 1.04 8.34
N GLU A 29 -3.61 0.74 8.90
CA GLU A 29 -3.88 0.80 10.34
C GLU A 29 -3.16 -0.30 11.12
N ALA A 30 -2.91 -1.44 10.46
CA ALA A 30 -2.22 -2.58 11.03
C ALA A 30 -1.23 -3.19 10.04
N ALA A 31 -0.16 -3.77 10.57
CA ALA A 31 0.72 -4.61 9.78
C ALA A 31 -0.02 -5.91 9.37
N PRO A 32 0.20 -6.42 8.16
CA PRO A 32 -0.39 -7.69 7.73
C PRO A 32 0.03 -8.83 8.67
N GLN A 33 -0.96 -9.57 9.17
CA GLN A 33 -0.78 -10.62 10.18
C GLN A 33 0.03 -11.82 9.66
N ASP A 34 0.01 -12.05 8.34
CA ASP A 34 0.69 -13.16 7.66
C ASP A 34 2.08 -12.80 7.12
N ALA A 35 2.62 -11.64 7.46
CA ALA A 35 3.92 -11.20 6.92
C ALA A 35 5.08 -11.69 7.80
N ASP A 36 5.89 -12.59 7.23
CA ASP A 36 7.11 -13.12 7.84
C ASP A 36 8.36 -12.70 7.05
N ALA A 37 9.54 -13.01 7.61
CA ALA A 37 10.81 -12.63 7.03
C ALA A 37 11.08 -13.25 5.65
N LEU A 38 10.56 -14.46 5.39
CA LEU A 38 10.71 -15.18 4.11
C LEU A 38 9.76 -14.61 3.05
N HIS A 39 8.55 -14.25 3.44
CA HIS A 39 7.52 -13.66 2.59
C HIS A 39 7.55 -12.13 2.69
N PHE A 40 8.73 -11.56 2.46
CA PHE A 40 8.96 -10.13 2.63
C PHE A 40 8.03 -9.26 1.77
N TRP A 41 7.58 -9.78 0.63
CA TRP A 41 6.63 -9.08 -0.23
C TRP A 41 5.26 -8.89 0.43
N ARG A 42 4.86 -9.72 1.40
CA ARG A 42 3.57 -9.58 2.09
C ARG A 42 3.52 -8.40 3.05
N TYR A 43 4.67 -7.80 3.41
CA TYR A 43 4.69 -6.57 4.20
C TYR A 43 4.06 -5.38 3.47
N GLY A 44 4.05 -5.38 2.14
CA GLY A 44 3.54 -4.28 1.32
C GLY A 44 2.17 -4.56 0.70
N GLN A 45 1.31 -3.53 0.65
CA GLN A 45 0.13 -3.54 -0.20
C GLN A 45 0.48 -3.05 -1.61
N TRP A 46 0.68 -3.99 -2.54
CA TRP A 46 1.11 -3.72 -3.92
C TRP A 46 0.02 -3.13 -4.82
N ARG A 47 -1.24 -3.23 -4.41
CA ARG A 47 -2.39 -2.70 -5.13
C ARG A 47 -3.15 -1.75 -4.19
N GLY A 48 -3.55 -0.60 -4.72
CA GLY A 48 -4.38 0.36 -3.99
C GLY A 48 -5.84 -0.09 -3.92
N PRO A 49 -6.61 0.38 -2.93
CA PRO A 49 -8.06 0.26 -2.97
C PRO A 49 -8.58 1.11 -4.13
N LEU A 50 -9.38 0.49 -5.01
CA LEU A 50 -10.09 1.22 -6.06
C LEU A 50 -11.32 1.86 -5.43
N VAL A 51 -11.14 3.06 -4.86
CA VAL A 51 -12.26 3.84 -4.32
C VAL A 51 -12.74 4.78 -5.41
N CYS A 52 -13.99 4.61 -5.84
CA CYS A 52 -14.67 5.64 -6.62
C CYS A 52 -15.20 6.65 -5.61
N GLU A 53 -14.59 7.83 -5.55
CA GLU A 53 -15.18 8.96 -4.84
C GLU A 53 -16.53 9.25 -5.49
N ARG A 54 -17.61 9.07 -4.73
CA ARG A 54 -18.94 9.46 -5.19
C ARG A 54 -18.96 10.99 -5.16
N VAL A 55 -19.13 11.63 -6.32
CA VAL A 55 -19.38 13.07 -6.37
C VAL A 55 -20.78 13.28 -5.80
N ASP A 56 -20.88 13.76 -4.58
CA ASP A 56 -22.15 14.20 -4.02
C ASP A 56 -22.52 15.50 -4.75
N GLU A 57 -23.52 15.44 -5.63
CA GLU A 57 -24.07 16.62 -6.31
C GLU A 57 -24.65 17.58 -5.26
N THR A 58 -24.12 18.80 -5.23
CA THR A 58 -24.54 19.89 -4.31
C THR A 58 -25.75 20.62 -4.85
#